data_AF-A0A1Q8JY21-F1
#
_entry.id   AF-A0A1Q8JY21-F1
#
_cell.length_a   1.000
_cell.length_b   1.000
_cell.length_c   1.000
_cell.angle_alpha   90.00
_cell.angle_beta   90.00
_cell.angle_gamma   90.00
#
_symmetry.space_group_name_H-M   'P 1'
#
loop_
_entity.id
_entity.type
_entity.pdbx_description
1 polymer ?
#
loop_
_entity_poly.entity_id
_entity_poly.type
_entity_poly.pdbx_seq_one_letter_code
_entity_poly.pdbx_strand_id
1 'polypeptide(L)'
;MWPTHGFGSFCASSAASQDRSTLGEQKLVNPVLTLGRDQFVARTVAGLGPYPAYYAHMGVINQSGPSGPDLRPPAAATPEELAERLSRGDWVVDLRSRTAYVESHLVGTVSLGLDGPMSTYLGWMIEWGTPITLVGDSREQVAEEQRELARIGIDRISAAAVGTPIELVTDPHTELATLPRATFADLATAMNRPDDSRGAGDMVSEDQKLPPPKVVLDVRLTSEWNSCHIQGAVHIPLPELPSRLDEVPDGAVWAHCGSGYRATAAASMLAGRGRTAVVVDDLFANTEDAGLPLRTA
;
A
#
# COMPACT_ATOMS: atom_id res chain seq x y z
N MET A 1 -23.14 -14.56 -19.52
CA MET A 1 -22.68 -14.59 -18.12
C MET A 1 -22.03 -13.25 -17.84
N TRP A 2 -22.66 -12.46 -16.96
CA TRP A 2 -22.19 -11.15 -16.53
C TRP A 2 -21.94 -11.24 -15.02
N PRO A 3 -20.69 -11.51 -14.61
CA PRO A 3 -20.37 -11.61 -13.18
C PRO A 3 -20.45 -10.22 -12.52
N THR A 4 -20.64 -10.20 -11.21
CA THR A 4 -20.63 -8.95 -10.42
C THR A 4 -19.22 -8.40 -10.20
N HIS A 5 -18.18 -9.19 -10.46
CA HIS A 5 -16.77 -8.85 -10.23
C HIS A 5 -15.89 -9.39 -11.38
N GLY A 6 -14.77 -8.71 -11.65
CA GLY A 6 -13.77 -9.07 -12.67
C GLY A 6 -12.40 -9.44 -12.07
N PHE A 7 -11.35 -9.33 -12.89
CA PHE A 7 -9.95 -9.53 -12.49
C PHE A 7 -9.56 -8.62 -11.30
N GLY A 8 -8.81 -9.16 -10.34
CA GLY A 8 -8.35 -8.41 -9.17
C GLY A 8 -9.32 -8.37 -7.98
N SER A 9 -10.51 -8.98 -8.08
CA SER A 9 -11.38 -9.17 -6.92
C SER A 9 -10.81 -10.20 -5.95
N PHE A 10 -10.70 -9.83 -4.66
CA PHE A 10 -10.29 -10.72 -3.57
C PHE A 10 -11.33 -11.81 -3.25
N CYS A 11 -12.50 -11.77 -3.88
CA CYS A 11 -13.57 -12.76 -3.72
C CYS A 11 -13.37 -14.03 -4.57
N ALA A 12 -12.31 -14.13 -5.39
CA ALA A 12 -12.13 -15.20 -6.35
C ALA A 12 -10.89 -16.07 -6.04
N SER A 13 -11.03 -17.39 -6.20
CA SER A 13 -9.94 -18.37 -6.09
C SER A 13 -9.10 -18.52 -7.38
N SER A 14 -9.51 -17.84 -8.45
CA SER A 14 -8.85 -17.88 -9.76
C SER A 14 -9.11 -16.58 -10.50
N ALA A 15 -8.10 -16.09 -11.22
CA ALA A 15 -8.24 -14.91 -12.06
C ALA A 15 -9.28 -15.14 -13.18
N ALA A 16 -10.33 -14.33 -13.21
CA ALA A 16 -11.18 -14.21 -14.40
C ALA A 16 -10.45 -13.34 -15.42
N SER A 17 -10.29 -13.83 -16.65
CA SER A 17 -9.56 -13.11 -17.72
C SER A 17 -10.46 -12.26 -18.62
N GLN A 18 -11.78 -12.31 -18.45
CA GLN A 18 -12.75 -11.65 -19.33
C GLN A 18 -13.90 -11.02 -18.51
N ASP A 19 -14.33 -9.83 -18.93
CA ASP A 19 -15.41 -9.07 -18.26
C ASP A 19 -16.81 -9.68 -18.47
N ARG A 20 -16.93 -10.58 -19.45
CA ARG A 20 -18.15 -11.35 -19.75
C ARG A 20 -17.78 -12.65 -20.44
N SER A 21 -18.68 -13.62 -20.39
CA SER A 21 -18.54 -14.88 -21.14
C SER A 21 -19.91 -15.49 -21.47
N THR A 22 -19.97 -16.56 -22.24
CA THR A 22 -21.20 -17.32 -22.50
C THR A 22 -21.25 -18.61 -21.68
N LEU A 23 -22.44 -19.19 -21.50
CA LEU A 23 -22.56 -20.51 -20.86
C LEU A 23 -21.82 -21.60 -21.66
N GLY A 24 -21.80 -21.48 -23.00
CA GLY A 24 -21.11 -22.41 -23.89
C GLY A 24 -19.59 -22.41 -23.67
N GLU A 25 -18.98 -21.23 -23.64
CA GLU A 25 -17.55 -21.09 -23.32
C GLU A 25 -17.22 -21.64 -21.93
N GLN A 26 -18.03 -21.29 -20.93
CA GLN A 26 -17.75 -21.65 -19.54
C GLN A 26 -17.85 -23.16 -19.30
N LYS A 27 -18.71 -23.88 -20.03
CA LYS A 27 -18.74 -25.35 -20.00
C LYS A 27 -17.42 -26.00 -20.43
N LEU A 28 -16.59 -25.31 -21.22
CA LEU A 28 -15.32 -25.85 -21.71
C LEU A 28 -14.14 -25.57 -20.77
N VAL A 29 -14.20 -24.48 -20.00
CA VAL A 29 -13.03 -23.99 -19.23
C VAL A 29 -13.27 -23.82 -17.74
N ASN A 30 -14.51 -23.64 -17.28
CA ASN A 30 -14.77 -23.29 -15.88
C ASN A 30 -14.55 -24.50 -14.96
N PRO A 31 -13.66 -24.42 -13.94
CA PRO A 31 -13.39 -25.53 -13.03
C PRO A 31 -14.63 -26.15 -12.38
N VAL A 32 -15.68 -25.37 -12.11
CA VAL A 32 -16.93 -25.89 -11.53
C VAL A 32 -17.69 -26.82 -12.49
N LEU A 33 -17.46 -26.68 -13.80
CA LEU A 33 -18.11 -27.46 -14.85
C LEU A 33 -17.19 -28.55 -15.44
N THR A 34 -15.87 -28.48 -15.21
CA THR A 34 -14.88 -29.36 -15.83
C THR A 34 -14.19 -30.33 -14.86
N LEU A 35 -14.22 -30.07 -13.54
CA LEU A 35 -13.53 -30.90 -12.55
C LEU A 35 -14.51 -31.77 -11.73
N GLY A 36 -14.00 -32.91 -11.25
CA GLY A 36 -14.69 -33.67 -10.21
C GLY A 36 -14.69 -32.93 -8.86
N ARG A 37 -15.68 -33.20 -8.01
CA ARG A 37 -15.91 -32.50 -6.73
C ARG A 37 -14.64 -32.32 -5.89
N ASP A 38 -13.90 -33.39 -5.64
CA ASP A 38 -12.75 -33.33 -4.71
C ASP A 38 -11.61 -32.50 -5.29
N GLN A 39 -11.37 -32.62 -6.60
CA GLN A 39 -10.37 -31.82 -7.30
C GLN A 39 -10.78 -30.34 -7.37
N PHE A 40 -12.08 -30.07 -7.58
CA PHE A 40 -12.64 -28.73 -7.54
C PHE A 40 -12.41 -28.10 -6.16
N VAL A 41 -12.83 -28.76 -5.08
CA VAL A 41 -12.68 -28.27 -3.71
C VAL A 41 -11.20 -28.01 -3.39
N ALA A 42 -10.33 -28.98 -3.67
CA ALA A 42 -8.90 -28.84 -3.39
C ALA A 42 -8.28 -27.65 -4.13
N ARG A 43 -8.57 -27.48 -5.43
CA ARG A 43 -8.04 -26.36 -6.22
C ARG A 43 -8.63 -25.01 -5.80
N THR A 44 -9.93 -24.95 -5.53
CA THR A 44 -10.59 -23.71 -5.09
C THR A 44 -10.04 -23.24 -3.76
N VAL A 45 -9.96 -24.13 -2.76
CA VAL A 45 -9.46 -23.77 -1.43
C VAL A 45 -7.98 -23.37 -1.49
N ALA A 46 -7.16 -24.08 -2.28
CA ALA A 46 -5.74 -23.75 -2.45
C ALA A 46 -5.51 -22.41 -3.17
N GLY A 47 -6.47 -21.94 -3.97
CA GLY A 47 -6.39 -20.66 -4.69
C GLY A 47 -6.91 -19.46 -3.90
N LEU A 48 -7.49 -19.66 -2.70
CA LEU A 48 -7.94 -18.56 -1.86
C LEU A 48 -6.75 -17.90 -1.15
N GLY A 49 -6.65 -16.58 -1.31
CA GLY A 49 -5.66 -15.76 -0.62
C GLY A 49 -6.26 -14.99 0.55
N PRO A 50 -5.44 -14.13 1.20
CA PRO A 50 -5.96 -13.18 2.17
C PRO A 50 -6.93 -12.19 1.47
N TYR A 51 -7.93 -11.73 2.20
CA TYR A 51 -8.96 -10.80 1.72
C TYR A 51 -9.07 -9.58 2.65
N PRO A 52 -9.64 -8.45 2.17
CA PRO A 52 -9.73 -7.23 2.96
C PRO A 52 -10.42 -7.39 4.32
N ALA A 53 -9.81 -6.87 5.38
CA ALA A 53 -10.31 -6.99 6.75
C ALA A 53 -11.74 -6.43 6.89
N TYR A 54 -12.06 -5.34 6.19
CA TYR A 54 -13.40 -4.75 6.22
C TYR A 54 -14.53 -5.70 5.77
N TYR A 55 -14.23 -6.78 5.04
CA TYR A 55 -15.24 -7.78 4.62
C TYR A 55 -15.96 -8.41 5.81
N ALA A 56 -15.29 -8.53 6.97
CA ALA A 56 -15.90 -9.03 8.20
C ALA A 56 -17.13 -8.19 8.65
N HIS A 57 -17.19 -6.92 8.25
CA HIS A 57 -18.27 -6.00 8.61
C HIS A 57 -19.35 -5.91 7.52
N MET A 58 -18.98 -6.12 6.25
CA MET A 58 -19.88 -5.88 5.11
C MET A 58 -21.12 -6.76 5.14
N GLY A 59 -20.98 -8.05 5.48
CA GLY A 59 -22.12 -8.97 5.53
C GLY A 59 -23.19 -8.53 6.52
N VAL A 60 -22.79 -8.10 7.71
CA VAL A 60 -23.69 -7.64 8.78
C VAL A 60 -24.37 -6.32 8.39
N ILE A 61 -23.60 -5.37 7.84
CA ILE A 61 -24.11 -4.06 7.41
C ILE A 61 -25.14 -4.24 6.29
N ASN A 62 -24.81 -5.03 5.27
CA ASN A 62 -25.69 -5.28 4.13
C ASN A 62 -26.99 -5.97 4.54
N GLN A 63 -26.94 -6.94 5.47
CA GLN A 63 -28.13 -7.61 5.98
C GLN A 63 -29.03 -6.70 6.82
N SER A 64 -28.42 -5.78 7.56
CA SER A 64 -29.14 -4.83 8.42
C SER A 64 -29.81 -3.70 7.63
N GLY A 65 -29.39 -3.48 6.38
CA GLY A 65 -29.82 -2.36 5.55
C GLY A 65 -29.06 -1.09 5.93
N PRO A 66 -27.95 -0.76 5.24
CA PRO A 66 -27.19 0.44 5.56
C PRO A 66 -28.03 1.70 5.37
N SER A 67 -27.79 2.72 6.19
CA SER A 67 -28.30 4.07 5.90
C SER A 67 -27.66 4.61 4.63
N GLY A 68 -28.26 5.66 4.05
CA GLY A 68 -27.62 6.39 2.96
C GLY A 68 -26.24 6.95 3.40
N PRO A 69 -25.27 7.05 2.48
CA PRO A 69 -23.93 7.53 2.83
C PRO A 69 -23.97 9.02 3.20
N ASP A 70 -23.17 9.41 4.20
CA ASP A 70 -22.95 10.81 4.55
C ASP A 70 -21.78 11.38 3.73
N LEU A 71 -22.13 12.06 2.63
CA LEU A 71 -21.16 12.68 1.73
C LEU A 71 -21.04 14.20 1.95
N ARG A 72 -21.42 14.70 3.14
CA ARG A 72 -21.16 16.09 3.50
C ARG A 72 -19.64 16.31 3.59
N PRO A 73 -19.11 17.45 3.13
CA PRO A 73 -17.70 17.75 3.25
C PRO A 73 -17.23 17.60 4.70
N PRO A 74 -16.11 16.91 4.96
CA PRO A 74 -15.54 16.82 6.29
C PRO A 74 -15.15 18.19 6.83
N ALA A 75 -15.01 18.31 8.16
CA ALA A 75 -14.48 19.52 8.78
C ALA A 75 -13.06 19.80 8.25
N ALA A 76 -12.76 21.05 7.94
CA ALA A 76 -11.43 21.44 7.51
C ALA A 76 -10.46 21.40 8.71
N ALA A 77 -9.35 20.67 8.58
CA ALA A 77 -8.28 20.69 9.58
C ALA A 77 -7.31 21.85 9.33
N THR A 78 -6.95 22.59 10.37
CA THR A 78 -5.85 23.57 10.30
C THR A 78 -4.49 22.89 10.38
N PRO A 79 -3.37 23.56 10.02
CA PRO A 79 -2.03 23.03 10.24
C PRO A 79 -1.77 22.60 11.69
N GLU A 80 -2.26 23.37 12.68
CA GLU A 80 -2.12 23.03 14.10
C GLU A 80 -2.90 21.77 14.47
N GLU A 81 -4.12 21.62 13.95
CA GLU A 81 -4.94 20.41 14.17
C GLU A 81 -4.34 19.18 13.48
N LEU A 82 -3.72 19.35 12.31
CA LEU A 82 -2.98 18.27 11.64
C LEU A 82 -1.78 17.83 12.49
N ALA A 83 -0.97 18.78 12.97
CA ALA A 83 0.17 18.49 13.84
C ALA A 83 -0.26 17.76 15.12
N GLU A 84 -1.36 18.18 15.76
CA GLU A 84 -1.90 17.50 16.94
C GLU A 84 -2.31 16.05 16.62
N ARG A 85 -3.06 15.82 15.54
CA ARG A 85 -3.49 14.49 15.10
C ARG A 85 -2.31 13.57 14.80
N LEU A 86 -1.31 14.07 14.07
CA LEU A 86 -0.09 13.34 13.75
C LEU A 86 0.70 12.98 15.02
N SER A 87 0.82 13.91 15.97
CA SER A 87 1.52 13.66 17.24
C SER A 87 0.88 12.56 18.10
N ARG A 88 -0.43 12.38 17.96
CA ARG A 88 -1.21 11.31 18.63
C ARG A 88 -1.14 9.97 17.91
N GLY A 89 -0.60 9.94 16.69
CA GLY A 89 -0.62 8.76 15.82
C GLY A 89 -1.99 8.48 15.21
N ASP A 90 -2.86 9.49 15.09
CA ASP A 90 -4.14 9.35 14.38
C ASP A 90 -3.87 9.06 12.89
N TRP A 91 -4.79 8.36 12.22
CA TRP A 91 -4.67 8.09 10.78
C TRP A 91 -4.88 9.35 9.96
N VAL A 92 -3.78 9.90 9.42
CA VAL A 92 -3.77 10.98 8.44
C VAL A 92 -3.27 10.42 7.11
N VAL A 93 -4.15 10.37 6.11
CA VAL A 93 -3.90 9.72 4.82
C VAL A 93 -3.71 10.76 3.73
N ASP A 94 -2.55 10.73 3.07
CA ASP A 94 -2.23 11.59 1.94
C ASP A 94 -2.71 10.94 0.64
N LEU A 95 -3.60 11.64 -0.07
CA LEU A 95 -4.28 11.23 -1.29
C LEU A 95 -3.50 11.53 -2.57
N ARG A 96 -2.41 12.31 -2.46
CA ARG A 96 -1.61 12.71 -3.61
C ARG A 96 -0.90 11.50 -4.22
N SER A 97 -0.48 11.64 -5.48
CA SER A 97 0.25 10.56 -6.14
C SER A 97 1.51 10.19 -5.37
N ARG A 98 1.90 8.92 -5.41
CA ARG A 98 3.14 8.47 -4.75
C ARG A 98 4.38 9.27 -5.19
N THR A 99 4.40 9.73 -6.45
CA THR A 99 5.47 10.57 -7.00
C THR A 99 5.51 11.97 -6.38
N ALA A 100 4.36 12.57 -6.05
CA ALA A 100 4.31 13.86 -5.35
C ALA A 100 4.64 13.68 -3.86
N TYR A 101 4.21 12.58 -3.25
CA TYR A 101 4.44 12.27 -1.85
C TYR A 101 5.94 12.14 -1.52
N VAL A 102 6.69 11.39 -2.33
CA VAL A 102 8.13 11.15 -2.07
C VAL A 102 8.98 12.43 -2.13
N GLU A 103 8.55 13.42 -2.91
CA GLU A 103 9.26 14.71 -3.05
C GLU A 103 9.05 15.64 -1.85
N SER A 104 7.87 15.62 -1.24
CA SER A 104 7.57 16.34 -0.01
C SER A 104 6.24 15.87 0.58
N HIS A 105 6.22 15.57 1.88
CA HIS A 105 5.02 15.17 2.62
C HIS A 105 5.11 15.58 4.09
N LEU A 106 3.96 15.58 4.77
CA LEU A 106 3.89 15.77 6.22
C LEU A 106 4.39 14.51 6.92
N VAL A 107 5.33 14.66 7.86
CA VAL A 107 5.86 13.58 8.68
C VAL A 107 4.71 12.86 9.41
N GLY A 108 4.71 11.52 9.38
CA GLY A 108 3.71 10.70 10.06
C GLY A 108 2.44 10.43 9.27
N THR A 109 2.25 11.05 8.10
CA THR A 109 1.15 10.69 7.19
C THR A 109 1.38 9.32 6.56
N VAL A 110 0.30 8.66 6.14
CA VAL A 110 0.34 7.43 5.35
C VAL A 110 0.03 7.74 3.89
N SER A 111 0.93 7.37 2.98
CA SER A 111 0.75 7.56 1.54
C SER A 111 -0.17 6.49 0.95
N LEU A 112 -1.42 6.84 0.64
CA LEU A 112 -2.32 6.02 -0.17
C LEU A 112 -2.94 6.92 -1.25
N GLY A 113 -2.21 7.11 -2.33
CA GLY A 113 -2.63 7.98 -3.42
C GLY A 113 -3.82 7.45 -4.21
N LEU A 114 -4.50 8.37 -4.90
CA LEU A 114 -5.59 8.07 -5.84
C LEU A 114 -5.09 7.39 -7.13
N ASP A 115 -3.77 7.26 -7.33
CA ASP A 115 -3.14 6.48 -8.40
C ASP A 115 -3.13 4.96 -8.13
N GLY A 116 -3.81 4.52 -7.07
CA GLY A 116 -4.02 3.11 -6.75
C GLY A 116 -5.30 2.87 -5.94
N PRO A 117 -5.54 1.63 -5.47
CA PRO A 117 -6.78 1.25 -4.80
C PRO A 117 -6.77 1.65 -3.31
N MET A 118 -6.79 2.96 -3.06
CA MET A 118 -6.71 3.60 -1.73
C MET A 118 -7.69 2.99 -0.73
N SER A 119 -9.00 3.13 -0.97
CA SER A 119 -10.05 2.65 -0.07
C SER A 119 -9.87 1.19 0.34
N THR A 120 -9.46 0.34 -0.62
CA THR A 120 -9.24 -1.08 -0.38
C THR A 120 -8.09 -1.33 0.59
N TYR A 121 -6.92 -0.72 0.37
CA TYR A 121 -5.79 -0.92 1.28
C TYR A 121 -5.98 -0.22 2.62
N LEU A 122 -6.57 0.98 2.63
CA LEU A 122 -6.91 1.66 3.88
C LEU A 122 -7.87 0.82 4.71
N GLY A 123 -8.98 0.37 4.14
CA GLY A 123 -9.96 -0.48 4.82
C GLY A 123 -9.43 -1.87 5.19
N TRP A 124 -8.32 -2.31 4.60
CA TRP A 124 -7.64 -3.54 5.00
C TRP A 124 -6.71 -3.32 6.19
N MET A 125 -6.05 -2.17 6.25
CA MET A 125 -5.03 -1.86 7.26
C MET A 125 -5.60 -1.24 8.54
N ILE A 126 -6.67 -0.45 8.43
CA ILE A 126 -7.18 0.34 9.55
C ILE A 126 -8.08 -0.50 10.46
N GLU A 127 -7.98 -0.27 11.77
CA GLU A 127 -8.94 -0.82 12.73
C GLU A 127 -10.33 -0.20 12.48
N TRP A 128 -11.36 -1.04 12.51
CA TRP A 128 -12.72 -0.63 12.22
C TRP A 128 -13.21 0.48 13.16
N GLY A 129 -13.75 1.57 12.59
CA GLY A 129 -14.26 2.71 13.34
C GLY A 129 -13.19 3.74 13.75
N THR A 130 -11.92 3.53 13.39
CA THR A 130 -10.85 4.49 13.63
C THR A 130 -11.13 5.83 12.91
N PRO A 131 -10.99 6.97 13.59
CA PRO A 131 -11.05 8.30 12.97
C PRO A 131 -10.00 8.47 11.86
N ILE A 132 -10.45 8.84 10.66
CA ILE A 132 -9.58 9.11 9.51
C ILE A 132 -9.57 10.61 9.20
N THR A 133 -8.38 11.15 8.93
CA THR A 133 -8.18 12.47 8.33
C THR A 133 -7.63 12.31 6.92
N LEU A 134 -8.22 13.00 5.94
CA LEU A 134 -7.76 12.96 4.55
C LEU A 134 -7.01 14.24 4.18
N VAL A 135 -5.88 14.11 3.50
CA VAL A 135 -5.08 15.24 3.00
C VAL A 135 -4.94 15.11 1.48
N GLY A 136 -5.26 16.15 0.73
CA GLY A 136 -5.12 16.13 -0.74
C GLY A 136 -4.91 17.51 -1.34
N ASP A 137 -4.72 17.57 -2.66
CA ASP A 137 -4.51 18.82 -3.40
C ASP A 137 -5.82 19.58 -3.63
N SER A 138 -6.97 18.89 -3.58
CA SER A 138 -8.26 19.51 -3.85
C SER A 138 -9.42 18.92 -3.04
N ARG A 139 -10.51 19.68 -2.93
CA ARG A 139 -11.74 19.23 -2.26
C ARG A 139 -12.41 18.08 -3.03
N GLU A 140 -12.23 18.05 -4.34
CA GLU A 140 -12.75 17.01 -5.23
C GLU A 140 -12.08 15.67 -4.95
N GLN A 141 -10.75 15.65 -4.74
CA GLN A 141 -10.02 14.44 -4.34
C GLN A 141 -10.57 13.88 -3.01
N VAL A 142 -10.76 14.75 -2.01
CA VAL A 142 -11.34 14.35 -0.72
C VAL A 142 -12.76 13.81 -0.89
N ALA A 143 -13.60 14.47 -1.70
CA ALA A 143 -14.97 14.06 -1.93
C ALA A 143 -15.10 12.76 -2.76
N GLU A 144 -14.17 12.52 -3.68
CA GLU A 144 -14.05 11.26 -4.41
C GLU A 144 -13.72 10.12 -3.46
N GLU A 145 -12.69 10.28 -2.65
CA GLU A 145 -12.26 9.22 -1.73
C GLU A 145 -13.25 8.98 -0.59
N GLN A 146 -13.91 10.03 -0.08
CA GLN A 146 -15.03 9.88 0.86
C GLN A 146 -16.12 8.96 0.29
N ARG A 147 -16.40 9.05 -1.02
CA ARG A 147 -17.37 8.19 -1.68
C ARG A 147 -16.87 6.75 -1.81
N GLU A 148 -15.60 6.54 -2.11
CA GLU A 148 -15.01 5.20 -2.17
C GLU A 148 -14.99 4.52 -0.79
N LEU A 149 -14.64 5.27 0.25
CA LEU A 149 -14.68 4.80 1.64
C LEU A 149 -16.10 4.44 2.10
N ALA A 150 -17.10 5.24 1.75
CA ALA A 150 -18.49 4.91 2.04
C ALA A 150 -18.94 3.58 1.38
N ARG A 151 -18.40 3.22 0.21
CA ARG A 151 -18.72 1.93 -0.46
C ARG A 151 -18.22 0.71 0.30
N ILE A 152 -17.24 0.91 1.17
CA ILE A 152 -16.70 -0.13 2.06
C ILE A 152 -17.13 0.05 3.52
N GLY A 153 -18.17 0.88 3.75
CA GLY A 153 -18.78 1.11 5.06
C GLY A 153 -17.97 2.02 6.00
N ILE A 154 -16.99 2.75 5.47
CA ILE A 154 -16.25 3.78 6.21
C ILE A 154 -16.90 5.14 5.91
N ASP A 155 -17.97 5.43 6.64
CA ASP A 155 -18.86 6.56 6.31
C ASP A 155 -18.49 7.88 6.99
N ARG A 156 -17.55 7.87 7.95
CA ARG A 156 -17.20 9.05 8.75
C ARG A 156 -15.74 9.41 8.63
N ILE A 157 -15.48 10.42 7.80
CA ILE A 157 -14.20 11.13 7.77
C ILE A 157 -14.22 12.21 8.85
N SER A 158 -13.21 12.19 9.72
CA SER A 158 -13.19 13.05 10.91
C SER A 158 -12.78 14.48 10.59
N ALA A 159 -11.84 14.64 9.66
CA ALA A 159 -11.43 15.93 9.12
C ALA A 159 -10.78 15.77 7.74
N ALA A 160 -10.59 16.86 7.03
CA ALA A 160 -9.79 16.89 5.82
C ALA A 160 -8.99 18.18 5.70
N ALA A 161 -7.83 18.12 5.06
CA ALA A 161 -7.05 19.30 4.70
C ALA A 161 -6.77 19.30 3.20
N VAL A 162 -6.76 20.50 2.62
CA VAL A 162 -6.55 20.70 1.18
C VAL A 162 -5.46 21.74 1.00
N GLY A 163 -4.39 21.37 0.29
CA GLY A 163 -3.25 22.23 0.04
C GLY A 163 -1.97 21.44 -0.20
N THR A 164 -0.93 22.16 -0.59
CA THR A 164 0.42 21.60 -0.70
C THR A 164 1.01 21.34 0.69
N PRO A 165 1.98 20.41 0.83
CA PRO A 165 2.58 20.11 2.14
C PRO A 165 3.06 21.35 2.90
N ILE A 166 3.69 22.30 2.21
CA ILE A 166 4.22 23.52 2.81
C ILE A 166 3.13 24.46 3.35
N GLU A 167 1.91 24.40 2.81
CA GLU A 167 0.76 25.17 3.28
C GLU A 167 0.06 24.52 4.47
N LEU A 168 0.35 23.24 4.74
CA LEU A 168 -0.33 22.41 5.73
C LEU A 168 0.49 22.14 6.99
N VAL A 169 1.64 22.80 7.13
CA VAL A 169 2.54 22.68 8.28
C VAL A 169 2.68 23.99 9.03
N THR A 170 2.98 23.90 10.31
CA THR A 170 3.33 25.03 11.18
C THR A 170 4.84 25.30 11.18
N ASP A 171 5.65 24.23 11.12
CA ASP A 171 7.11 24.30 11.02
C ASP A 171 7.63 23.36 9.91
N PRO A 172 7.97 23.91 8.72
CA PRO A 172 8.48 23.13 7.60
C PRO A 172 9.77 22.35 7.91
N HIS A 173 10.57 22.76 8.89
CA HIS A 173 11.85 22.11 9.19
C HIS A 173 11.70 20.81 9.96
N THR A 174 10.61 20.66 10.71
CA THR A 174 10.36 19.49 11.56
C THR A 174 9.20 18.64 11.06
N GLU A 175 8.26 19.24 10.32
CA GLU A 175 7.01 18.58 9.93
C GLU A 175 6.99 18.12 8.48
N LEU A 176 7.97 18.50 7.65
CA LEU A 176 8.12 18.00 6.29
C LEU A 176 9.26 16.99 6.17
N ALA A 177 9.04 15.98 5.34
CA ALA A 177 10.04 15.00 4.96
C ALA A 177 9.98 14.68 3.47
N THR A 178 11.03 13.99 3.00
CA THR A 178 11.12 13.40 1.67
C THR A 178 11.46 11.92 1.81
N LEU A 179 11.14 11.12 0.79
CA LEU A 179 11.50 9.71 0.71
C LEU A 179 12.40 9.48 -0.50
N PRO A 180 13.60 8.90 -0.32
CA PRO A 180 14.41 8.48 -1.46
C PRO A 180 13.68 7.46 -2.32
N ARG A 181 13.75 7.65 -3.64
CA ARG A 181 13.18 6.75 -4.64
C ARG A 181 14.29 6.01 -5.39
N ALA A 182 14.07 4.74 -5.67
CA ALA A 182 15.01 3.86 -6.34
C ALA A 182 14.28 2.88 -7.29
N THR A 183 15.04 2.24 -8.16
CA THR A 183 14.61 1.13 -9.02
C THR A 183 15.16 -0.21 -8.53
N PHE A 184 14.75 -1.33 -9.14
CA PHE A 184 15.38 -2.62 -8.84
C PHE A 184 16.85 -2.67 -9.30
N ALA A 185 17.21 -1.93 -10.35
CA ALA A 185 18.61 -1.77 -10.78
C ALA A 185 19.46 -1.01 -9.75
N ASP A 186 18.90 0.03 -9.13
CA ASP A 186 19.56 0.75 -8.03
C ASP A 186 19.74 -0.14 -6.81
N LEU A 187 18.74 -0.96 -6.48
CA LEU A 187 18.81 -1.94 -5.39
C LEU A 187 19.92 -2.96 -5.66
N ALA A 188 19.96 -3.55 -6.86
CA ALA A 188 21.01 -4.50 -7.25
C ALA A 188 22.40 -3.87 -7.17
N THR A 189 22.53 -2.62 -7.63
CA THR A 189 23.78 -1.86 -7.52
C THR A 189 24.16 -1.65 -6.05
N ALA A 190 23.21 -1.26 -5.20
CA ALA A 190 23.45 -0.99 -3.80
C ALA A 190 23.79 -2.26 -2.99
N MET A 191 23.22 -3.41 -3.34
CA MET A 191 23.53 -4.72 -2.73
C MET A 191 24.94 -5.22 -3.07
N ASN A 192 25.48 -4.83 -4.23
CA ASN A 192 26.81 -5.24 -4.69
C ASN A 192 27.93 -4.28 -4.28
N ARG A 193 27.62 -3.16 -3.61
CA ARG A 193 28.65 -2.25 -3.10
C ARG A 193 29.42 -2.94 -1.97
N PRO A 194 30.76 -2.87 -1.96
CA PRO A 194 31.55 -3.35 -0.83
C PRO A 194 31.11 -2.64 0.46
N ASP A 195 31.11 -3.39 1.57
CA ASP A 195 30.76 -2.84 2.88
C ASP A 195 31.90 -1.93 3.36
N ASP A 196 31.84 -0.66 2.96
CA ASP A 196 32.82 0.37 3.31
C ASP A 196 32.66 0.84 4.78
N SER A 197 32.17 -0.02 5.68
CA SER A 197 32.07 0.25 7.13
C SER A 197 33.43 0.39 7.85
N ARG A 198 34.53 0.52 7.10
CA ARG A 198 35.85 0.94 7.58
C ARG A 198 36.34 2.20 6.86
N GLY A 199 35.66 3.32 7.07
CA GLY A 199 36.12 4.59 6.51
C GLY A 199 35.25 5.77 6.92
N ALA A 200 35.38 6.20 8.17
CA ALA A 200 35.02 7.57 8.52
C ALA A 200 35.93 8.53 7.74
N GLY A 201 35.32 9.38 6.91
CA GLY A 201 36.02 10.38 6.14
C GLY A 201 35.03 11.11 5.26
N ASP A 202 34.67 12.32 5.70
CA ASP A 202 33.99 13.35 4.93
C ASP A 202 34.42 13.37 3.45
N MET A 203 33.49 13.85 2.61
CA MET A 203 33.58 14.15 1.18
C MET A 203 32.98 13.07 0.27
N VAL A 204 31.66 13.08 0.14
CA VAL A 204 30.95 12.40 -0.96
C VAL A 204 30.30 13.47 -1.83
N SER A 205 30.57 13.39 -3.14
CA SER A 205 30.02 14.20 -4.22
C SER A 205 28.48 14.25 -4.24
N GLU A 206 27.92 15.36 -4.75
CA GLU A 206 26.49 15.75 -4.75
C GLU A 206 25.51 14.80 -5.47
N ASP A 207 25.97 13.73 -6.11
CA ASP A 207 25.11 12.69 -6.70
C ASP A 207 24.63 11.71 -5.62
N GLN A 208 23.47 12.00 -5.02
CA GLN A 208 22.72 11.23 -3.99
C GLN A 208 23.13 9.75 -3.84
N LYS A 209 24.06 9.46 -2.92
CA LYS A 209 24.40 8.09 -2.54
C LYS A 209 23.28 7.52 -1.66
N LEU A 210 22.36 6.76 -2.26
CA LEU A 210 21.35 5.99 -1.52
C LEU A 210 22.01 5.09 -0.44
N PRO A 211 21.38 4.92 0.73
CA PRO A 211 21.95 4.14 1.82
C PRO A 211 22.04 2.65 1.46
N PRO A 212 23.02 1.90 2.00
CA PRO A 212 23.12 0.47 1.75
C PRO A 212 21.85 -0.25 2.25
N PRO A 213 21.27 -1.18 1.46
CA PRO A 213 20.05 -1.88 1.82
C PRO A 213 20.32 -2.89 2.95
N LYS A 214 20.17 -2.46 4.21
CA LYS A 214 20.28 -3.37 5.36
C LYS A 214 19.08 -4.32 5.44
N VAL A 215 17.92 -3.86 4.98
CA VAL A 215 16.70 -4.67 4.84
C VAL A 215 16.11 -4.44 3.46
N VAL A 216 15.78 -5.51 2.76
CA VAL A 216 14.89 -5.48 1.59
C VAL A 216 13.54 -5.97 2.05
N LEU A 217 12.53 -5.10 2.06
CA LEU A 217 11.19 -5.40 2.56
C LEU A 217 10.23 -5.62 1.38
N ASP A 218 9.73 -6.83 1.23
CA ASP A 218 8.67 -7.17 0.27
C ASP A 218 7.31 -7.03 0.97
N VAL A 219 6.49 -6.08 0.49
CA VAL A 219 5.14 -5.84 1.01
C VAL A 219 4.02 -6.35 0.11
N ARG A 220 4.35 -7.22 -0.85
CA ARG A 220 3.35 -7.91 -1.67
C ARG A 220 2.56 -8.93 -0.85
N LEU A 221 1.42 -9.37 -1.39
CA LEU A 221 0.61 -10.39 -0.74
C LEU A 221 1.33 -11.74 -0.75
N THR A 222 0.95 -12.62 0.16
CA THR A 222 1.56 -13.95 0.34
C THR A 222 1.52 -14.80 -0.92
N SER A 223 0.48 -14.68 -1.75
CA SER A 223 0.40 -15.38 -3.03
C SER A 223 1.47 -14.92 -4.04
N GLU A 224 1.75 -13.61 -4.08
CA GLU A 224 2.79 -13.02 -4.92
C GLU A 224 4.18 -13.44 -4.44
N TRP A 225 4.41 -13.39 -3.12
CA TRP A 225 5.64 -13.85 -2.49
C TRP A 225 5.93 -15.32 -2.76
N ASN A 226 4.94 -16.19 -2.56
CA ASN A 226 5.08 -17.63 -2.77
C ASN A 226 5.38 -17.98 -4.24
N SER A 227 4.82 -17.19 -5.17
CA SER A 227 5.06 -17.37 -6.59
C SER A 227 6.52 -17.10 -6.96
N CYS A 228 7.09 -15.98 -6.49
CA CYS A 228 8.50 -15.62 -6.65
C CYS A 228 8.84 -14.37 -5.83
N HIS A 229 10.02 -14.31 -5.20
CA HIS A 229 10.50 -13.17 -4.41
C HIS A 229 12.02 -13.01 -4.46
N ILE A 230 12.53 -11.84 -4.04
CA ILE A 230 13.97 -11.56 -3.96
C ILE A 230 14.58 -12.38 -2.81
N GLN A 231 15.68 -13.08 -3.09
CA GLN A 231 16.40 -13.88 -2.10
C GLN A 231 16.91 -12.99 -0.96
N GLY A 232 16.58 -13.38 0.27
CA GLY A 232 17.02 -12.67 1.48
C GLY A 232 16.16 -11.46 1.85
N ALA A 233 15.09 -11.18 1.10
CA ALA A 233 14.10 -10.18 1.50
C ALA A 233 13.32 -10.62 2.75
N VAL A 234 12.88 -9.64 3.53
CA VAL A 234 11.92 -9.80 4.62
C VAL A 234 10.53 -9.63 4.05
N HIS A 235 9.62 -10.56 4.34
CA HIS A 235 8.24 -10.50 3.85
C HIS A 235 7.26 -10.11 4.95
N ILE A 236 6.61 -8.96 4.78
CA ILE A 236 5.46 -8.54 5.59
C ILE A 236 4.46 -7.90 4.64
N PRO A 237 3.35 -8.57 4.27
CA PRO A 237 2.33 -7.98 3.41
C PRO A 237 1.86 -6.63 3.93
N LEU A 238 1.65 -5.66 3.03
CA LEU A 238 1.22 -4.31 3.41
C LEU A 238 0.01 -4.32 4.38
N PRO A 239 -1.04 -5.14 4.19
CA PRO A 239 -2.17 -5.19 5.12
C PRO A 239 -1.82 -5.54 6.57
N GLU A 240 -0.76 -6.32 6.78
CA GLU A 240 -0.31 -6.77 8.10
C GLU A 240 0.71 -5.80 8.72
N LEU A 241 1.37 -5.00 7.88
CA LEU A 241 2.49 -4.16 8.26
C LEU A 241 2.18 -3.22 9.44
N PRO A 242 1.03 -2.51 9.53
CA PRO A 242 0.75 -1.63 10.67
C PRO A 242 0.88 -2.32 12.03
N SER A 243 0.46 -3.59 12.12
CA SER A 243 0.51 -4.40 13.35
C SER A 243 1.86 -5.08 13.58
N ARG A 244 2.73 -5.11 12.56
CA ARG A 244 4.00 -5.86 12.52
C ARG A 244 5.21 -4.97 12.23
N LEU A 245 5.06 -3.64 12.33
CA LEU A 245 6.13 -2.68 12.06
C LEU A 245 7.39 -2.97 12.87
N ASP A 246 7.23 -3.40 14.12
CA ASP A 246 8.34 -3.71 15.04
C ASP A 246 9.10 -5.00 14.66
N GLU A 247 8.56 -5.81 13.75
CA GLU A 247 9.24 -6.99 13.20
C GLU A 247 10.19 -6.64 12.06
N VAL A 248 10.12 -5.41 11.51
CA VAL A 248 11.04 -4.96 10.45
C VAL A 248 12.42 -4.70 11.04
N PRO A 249 13.46 -5.47 10.66
CA PRO A 249 14.79 -5.35 11.27
C PRO A 249 15.39 -3.96 11.13
N ASP A 250 16.28 -3.57 12.04
CA ASP A 250 16.92 -2.25 12.07
C ASP A 250 17.76 -1.94 10.83
N GLY A 251 18.01 -0.64 10.61
CA GLY A 251 18.78 -0.12 9.48
C GLY A 251 17.92 0.45 8.36
N ALA A 252 18.59 0.84 7.26
CA ALA A 252 17.92 1.39 6.09
C ALA A 252 17.12 0.30 5.36
N VAL A 253 15.81 0.54 5.24
CA VAL A 253 14.83 -0.39 4.66
C VAL A 253 14.52 0.02 3.23
N TRP A 254 14.76 -0.87 2.29
CA TRP A 254 14.33 -0.72 0.90
C TRP A 254 13.03 -1.47 0.72
N ALA A 255 11.92 -0.75 0.71
CA ALA A 255 10.59 -1.33 0.55
C ALA A 255 10.24 -1.46 -0.93
N HIS A 256 9.76 -2.63 -1.34
CA HIS A 256 9.29 -2.88 -2.70
C HIS A 256 7.96 -3.62 -2.70
N CYS A 257 7.25 -3.52 -3.82
CA CYS A 257 6.07 -4.32 -4.07
C CYS A 257 6.02 -4.79 -5.53
N GLY A 258 4.82 -4.87 -6.12
CA GLY A 258 4.66 -5.17 -7.55
C GLY A 258 4.95 -3.98 -8.48
N SER A 259 4.71 -2.74 -8.03
CA SER A 259 4.70 -1.54 -8.88
C SER A 259 4.89 -0.21 -8.15
N GLY A 260 5.50 -0.22 -6.96
CA GLY A 260 5.77 1.00 -6.16
C GLY A 260 4.63 1.51 -5.26
N TYR A 261 3.35 1.28 -5.60
CA TYR A 261 2.21 1.81 -4.81
C TYR A 261 2.25 1.39 -3.33
N ARG A 262 2.19 0.08 -3.07
CA ARG A 262 2.25 -0.46 -1.70
C ARG A 262 3.58 -0.18 -0.99
N ALA A 263 4.66 -0.08 -1.77
CA ALA A 263 5.99 0.20 -1.24
C ALA A 263 6.06 1.61 -0.66
N THR A 264 5.40 2.57 -1.31
CA THR A 264 5.32 3.96 -0.82
C THR A 264 4.50 4.04 0.47
N ALA A 265 3.36 3.33 0.54
CA ALA A 265 2.58 3.22 1.78
C ALA A 265 3.43 2.63 2.92
N ALA A 266 4.14 1.53 2.68
CA ALA A 266 5.03 0.93 3.66
C ALA A 266 6.16 1.87 4.10
N ALA A 267 6.82 2.54 3.16
CA ALA A 267 7.87 3.50 3.45
C ALA A 267 7.38 4.70 4.25
N SER A 268 6.17 5.20 3.98
CA SER A 268 5.56 6.29 4.76
C SER A 268 5.34 5.90 6.23
N MET A 269 4.85 4.68 6.49
CA MET A 269 4.67 4.18 7.86
C MET A 269 6.00 3.97 8.59
N LEU A 270 7.03 3.48 7.88
CA LEU A 270 8.38 3.35 8.44
C LEU A 270 8.99 4.72 8.76
N ALA A 271 8.91 5.68 7.83
CA ALA A 271 9.40 7.03 8.02
C ALA A 271 8.68 7.76 9.16
N GLY A 272 7.37 7.55 9.32
CA GLY A 272 6.60 8.06 10.46
C GLY A 272 7.08 7.54 11.82
N ARG A 273 7.82 6.41 11.85
CA ARG A 273 8.52 5.89 13.04
C ARG A 273 9.99 6.30 13.12
N GLY A 274 10.40 7.28 12.31
CA GLY A 274 11.79 7.76 12.25
C GLY A 274 12.76 6.77 11.58
N ARG A 275 12.26 5.77 10.86
CA ARG A 275 13.11 4.78 10.15
C ARG A 275 13.56 5.34 8.81
N THR A 276 14.80 5.09 8.42
CA THR A 276 15.27 5.37 7.06
C THR A 276 14.66 4.36 6.08
N ALA A 277 13.76 4.83 5.21
CA ALA A 277 13.12 4.03 4.19
C ALA A 277 13.47 4.54 2.78
N VAL A 278 13.65 3.62 1.83
CA VAL A 278 13.82 3.89 0.39
C VAL A 278 12.68 3.20 -0.33
N VAL A 279 11.99 3.93 -1.21
CA VAL A 279 10.90 3.40 -2.03
C VAL A 279 11.45 2.82 -3.32
N VAL A 280 11.27 1.52 -3.55
CA VAL A 280 11.50 0.92 -4.86
C VAL A 280 10.25 1.09 -5.72
N ASP A 281 10.26 2.13 -6.56
CA ASP A 281 9.17 2.50 -7.47
C ASP A 281 9.46 1.94 -8.88
N ASP A 282 9.33 0.63 -9.01
CA ASP A 282 9.62 -0.12 -10.23
C ASP A 282 8.69 -1.34 -10.33
N LEU A 283 8.59 -1.93 -11.52
CA LEU A 283 7.82 -3.16 -11.74
C LEU A 283 8.62 -4.36 -11.23
N PHE A 284 8.00 -5.23 -10.43
CA PHE A 284 8.67 -6.44 -9.92
C PHE A 284 9.20 -7.34 -11.05
N ALA A 285 8.57 -7.30 -12.23
CA ALA A 285 9.05 -8.00 -13.42
C ALA A 285 10.48 -7.62 -13.84
N ASN A 286 10.96 -6.43 -13.47
CA ASN A 286 12.29 -5.94 -13.82
C ASN A 286 13.40 -6.48 -12.90
N THR A 287 13.05 -7.26 -11.87
CA THR A 287 14.03 -7.83 -10.92
C THR A 287 15.03 -8.79 -11.58
N GLU A 288 14.57 -9.59 -12.56
CA GLU A 288 15.42 -10.52 -13.30
C GLU A 288 16.42 -9.76 -14.19
N ASP A 289 15.95 -8.77 -14.94
CA ASP A 289 16.80 -7.91 -15.77
C ASP A 289 17.79 -7.09 -14.93
N ALA A 290 17.40 -6.70 -13.70
CA ALA A 290 18.28 -6.05 -12.73
C ALA A 290 19.33 -6.98 -12.12
N GLY A 291 19.27 -8.29 -12.37
CA GLY A 291 20.21 -9.28 -11.84
C GLY A 291 20.02 -9.58 -10.35
N LEU A 292 18.83 -9.33 -9.81
CA LEU A 292 18.53 -9.68 -8.42
C LEU A 292 18.28 -11.19 -8.29
N PRO A 293 18.88 -11.87 -7.29
CA PRO A 293 18.65 -13.30 -7.08
C PRO A 293 17.20 -13.53 -6.63
N LEU A 294 16.48 -14.41 -7.34
CA LEU A 294 15.09 -14.74 -7.06
C LEU A 294 14.91 -16.15 -6.48
N ARG A 295 13.85 -16.36 -5.69
CA ARG A 295 13.42 -17.64 -5.13
C ARG A 295 11.92 -17.84 -5.25
N THR A 296 11.51 -19.10 -5.35
CA THR A 296 10.12 -19.53 -5.15
C THR A 296 9.99 -20.16 -3.77
N ALA A 297 8.81 -20.08 -3.15
CA ALA A 297 8.56 -20.73 -1.87
C ALA A 297 8.45 -22.26 -1.99
#